data_AF-A0A533ZQV5-F1
#
_entry.id   AF-A0A533ZQV5-F1
#
_cell.length_a   1.000
_cell.length_b   1.000
_cell.length_c   1.000
_cell.angle_alpha   90.00
_cell.angle_beta   90.00
_cell.angle_gamma   90.00
#
_symmetry.space_group_name_H-M   'P 1'
#
loop_
_entity.id
_entity.type
_entity.pdbx_description
1 polymer ?
#
loop_
_entity_poly.entity_id
_entity_poly.type
_entity_poly.pdbx_seq_one_letter_code
_entity_poly.pdbx_strand_id
1 'polypeptide(L)'
;MLGRVIPGVERDVSRRTMPWDAIPWAPTIHLAVFVHRVDGLSPGLYMLVRDRAVLPTLRQATHSHFAWSSPPGCPDALPLFLLHEGDIRQLAAQVSCHQDIAGDSAFSLGMIAELEAALHRHGPWFYRRLFWETGLIGQVLYLEAEAAGVRATGIGCFFDDPVHQVLGLNHTAFQSLYHFTTGGHVDDPRLTTLPPYGQQ
;
A
#
# COMPACT_ATOMS: atom_id res chain seq x y z
N MET A 1 -7.02 10.58 0.81
CA MET A 1 -6.06 9.63 0.23
C MET A 1 -6.39 8.16 0.54
N LEU A 2 -5.98 7.53 1.66
CA LEU A 2 -6.11 6.06 1.82
C LEU A 2 -7.55 5.51 1.74
N GLY A 3 -8.57 6.28 2.11
CA GLY A 3 -9.97 5.85 1.91
C GLY A 3 -10.34 5.59 0.44
N ARG A 4 -9.61 6.17 -0.52
CA ARG A 4 -9.87 6.01 -1.96
C ARG A 4 -9.32 4.71 -2.52
N VAL A 5 -8.44 4.03 -1.77
CA VAL A 5 -7.99 2.69 -2.13
C VAL A 5 -8.94 1.59 -1.66
N ILE A 6 -10.01 1.93 -0.94
CA ILE A 6 -11.02 0.98 -0.50
C ILE A 6 -11.98 0.68 -1.66
N PRO A 7 -12.07 -0.59 -2.11
CA PRO A 7 -12.77 -0.94 -3.34
C PRO A 7 -14.29 -1.08 -3.19
N GLY A 8 -14.82 -1.09 -1.96
CA GLY A 8 -16.26 -1.28 -1.72
C GLY A 8 -16.73 -2.69 -2.04
N VAL A 9 -16.09 -3.71 -1.44
CA VAL A 9 -16.35 -5.13 -1.71
C VAL A 9 -17.78 -5.58 -1.41
N GLU A 10 -18.50 -4.83 -0.57
CA GLU A 10 -19.91 -5.04 -0.24
C GLU A 10 -20.86 -4.78 -1.42
N ARG A 11 -20.36 -4.17 -2.50
CA ARG A 11 -21.12 -3.85 -3.71
C ARG A 11 -20.72 -4.79 -4.84
N ASP A 12 -21.69 -5.07 -5.70
CA ASP A 12 -21.43 -5.64 -7.02
C ASP A 12 -20.38 -4.80 -7.76
N VAL A 13 -19.53 -5.44 -8.55
CA VAL A 13 -18.43 -4.77 -9.29
C VAL A 13 -18.95 -3.57 -10.09
N SER A 14 -20.09 -3.71 -10.77
CA SER A 14 -20.71 -2.65 -11.57
C SER A 14 -21.23 -1.45 -10.77
N ARG A 15 -21.26 -1.53 -9.43
CA ARG A 15 -21.70 -0.48 -8.51
C ARG A 15 -20.56 0.06 -7.63
N ARG A 16 -19.34 -0.43 -7.84
CA ARG A 16 -18.15 0.11 -7.16
C ARG A 16 -17.79 1.46 -7.75
N THR A 17 -17.18 2.32 -6.93
CA THR A 17 -16.72 3.64 -7.39
C THR A 17 -15.52 3.47 -8.30
N MET A 18 -15.43 4.26 -9.37
CA MET A 18 -14.23 4.31 -10.21
C MET A 18 -12.96 4.52 -9.37
N PRO A 19 -11.88 3.76 -9.61
CA PRO A 19 -11.70 2.77 -10.68
C PRO A 19 -11.95 1.31 -10.27
N TRP A 20 -12.59 1.06 -9.12
CA TRP A 20 -12.79 -0.28 -8.56
C TRP A 20 -13.87 -1.11 -9.27
N ASP A 21 -14.58 -0.48 -10.20
CA ASP A 21 -15.48 -1.10 -11.18
C ASP A 21 -14.75 -1.68 -12.40
N ALA A 22 -13.49 -1.28 -12.65
CA ALA A 22 -12.69 -1.74 -13.78
C ALA A 22 -12.04 -3.12 -13.57
N ILE A 23 -11.99 -3.62 -12.33
CA ILE A 23 -11.42 -4.91 -11.97
C ILE A 23 -12.54 -5.93 -11.66
N PRO A 24 -12.71 -7.00 -12.46
CA PRO A 24 -13.81 -7.96 -12.31
C PRO A 24 -13.54 -9.07 -11.28
N TRP A 25 -12.58 -8.89 -10.36
CA TRP A 25 -12.29 -9.84 -9.27
C TRP A 25 -12.41 -9.19 -7.90
N ALA A 26 -12.47 -10.02 -6.86
CA ALA A 26 -12.41 -9.55 -5.48
C ALA A 26 -11.00 -9.03 -5.18
N PRO A 27 -10.83 -7.90 -4.47
CA PRO A 27 -9.51 -7.34 -4.19
C PRO A 27 -8.63 -8.33 -3.45
N THR A 28 -7.40 -8.53 -3.92
CA THR A 28 -6.45 -9.47 -3.31
C THR A 28 -5.22 -8.80 -2.74
N ILE A 29 -5.16 -7.46 -2.80
CA ILE A 29 -4.01 -6.66 -2.33
C ILE A 29 -4.38 -5.89 -1.07
N HIS A 30 -3.52 -5.95 -0.06
CA HIS A 30 -3.62 -5.18 1.19
C HIS A 30 -2.34 -4.36 1.41
N LEU A 31 -2.38 -3.33 2.26
CA LEU A 31 -1.26 -2.39 2.35
C LEU A 31 -0.62 -2.44 3.74
N ALA A 32 0.63 -2.86 3.81
CA ALA A 32 1.49 -2.64 4.97
C ALA A 32 1.99 -1.19 4.89
N VAL A 33 1.53 -0.31 5.78
CA VAL A 33 1.80 1.14 5.72
C VAL A 33 2.82 1.50 6.81
N PHE A 34 3.96 2.03 6.37
CA PHE A 34 5.03 2.55 7.19
C PHE A 34 4.78 4.06 7.39
N VAL A 35 4.19 4.44 8.52
CA VAL A 35 3.87 5.84 8.83
C VAL A 35 5.05 6.51 9.53
N HIS A 36 5.41 7.71 9.06
CA HIS A 36 6.58 8.46 9.57
C HIS A 36 6.20 9.85 10.08
N ARG A 37 5.46 10.63 9.27
CA ARG A 37 5.18 12.05 9.50
C ARG A 37 3.74 12.38 9.06
N VAL A 38 2.75 11.79 9.73
CA VAL A 38 1.33 12.02 9.45
C VAL A 38 0.66 12.58 10.69
N ASP A 39 0.15 13.81 10.60
CA ASP A 39 -0.53 14.45 11.73
C ASP A 39 -1.74 13.61 12.19
N GLY A 40 -1.85 13.42 13.51
CA GLY A 40 -2.91 12.62 14.12
C GLY A 40 -2.67 11.10 14.12
N LEU A 41 -1.56 10.61 13.57
CA LEU A 41 -1.16 9.21 13.67
C LEU A 41 0.23 9.08 14.30
N SER A 42 0.38 8.15 15.25
CA SER A 42 1.69 7.79 15.78
C SER A 42 2.55 7.17 14.67
N PRO A 43 3.86 7.49 14.57
CA PRO A 43 4.77 6.78 13.69
C PRO A 43 4.76 5.27 14.00
N GLY A 44 4.82 4.44 12.97
CA GLY A 44 4.74 3.00 13.16
C GLY A 44 4.28 2.24 11.94
N LEU A 45 4.21 0.93 12.10
CA LEU A 45 3.73 -0.01 11.09
C LEU A 45 2.24 -0.26 11.27
N TYR A 46 1.50 -0.11 10.18
CA TYR A 46 0.06 -0.30 10.10
C TYR A 46 -0.28 -1.30 8.99
N MET A 47 -1.49 -1.86 9.05
CA MET A 47 -2.07 -2.67 8.00
C MET A 47 -3.42 -2.08 7.57
N LEU A 48 -3.56 -1.74 6.29
CA LEU A 48 -4.84 -1.40 5.67
C LEU A 48 -5.41 -2.64 4.97
N VAL A 49 -6.46 -3.19 5.56
CA VAL A 49 -7.10 -4.43 5.09
C VAL A 49 -8.24 -4.11 4.13
N ARG A 50 -7.96 -4.13 2.82
CA ARG A 50 -8.91 -3.70 1.78
C ARG A 50 -10.17 -4.59 1.64
N ASP A 51 -10.11 -5.84 2.12
CA ASP A 51 -11.28 -6.70 2.32
C ASP A 51 -11.30 -7.24 3.75
N ARG A 52 -12.31 -6.84 4.53
CA ARG A 52 -12.44 -7.22 5.95
C ARG A 52 -12.58 -8.73 6.16
N ALA A 53 -13.05 -9.47 5.16
CA ALA A 53 -13.14 -10.93 5.25
C ALA A 53 -11.77 -11.59 5.43
N VAL A 54 -10.70 -10.94 4.97
CA VAL A 54 -9.31 -11.44 5.03
C VAL A 54 -8.62 -11.11 6.36
N LEU A 55 -9.19 -10.22 7.17
CA LEU A 55 -8.59 -9.76 8.44
C LEU A 55 -8.15 -10.91 9.37
N PRO A 56 -8.96 -11.97 9.62
CA PRO A 56 -8.53 -13.07 10.48
C PRO A 56 -7.31 -13.81 9.92
N THR A 57 -7.28 -14.05 8.61
CA THR A 57 -6.19 -14.73 7.91
C THR A 57 -4.91 -13.92 7.95
N LEU A 58 -4.99 -12.61 7.65
CA LEU A 58 -3.84 -11.70 7.77
C LEU A 58 -3.29 -11.66 9.19
N ARG A 59 -4.17 -11.51 10.19
CA ARG A 59 -3.77 -11.47 11.60
C ARG A 59 -3.05 -12.75 12.03
N GLN A 60 -3.53 -13.91 11.58
CA GLN A 60 -2.90 -15.20 11.83
C GLN A 60 -1.56 -15.35 11.11
N ALA A 61 -1.45 -14.81 9.90
CA ALA A 61 -0.24 -14.92 9.08
C ALA A 61 0.90 -13.98 9.51
N THR A 62 0.58 -12.88 10.21
CA THR A 62 1.57 -11.94 10.73
C THR A 62 2.08 -12.31 12.13
N HIS A 63 3.13 -11.63 12.59
CA HIS A 63 3.65 -11.79 13.95
C HIS A 63 2.56 -11.70 15.03
N SER A 64 2.55 -12.66 15.97
CA SER A 64 1.56 -12.76 17.04
C SER A 64 1.61 -11.61 18.06
N HIS A 65 2.73 -10.88 18.13
CA HIS A 65 2.91 -9.74 19.02
C HIS A 65 2.33 -8.43 18.47
N PHE A 66 1.85 -8.40 17.22
CA PHE A 66 1.23 -7.19 16.67
C PHE A 66 -0.07 -6.84 17.38
N ALA A 67 -0.25 -5.53 17.62
CA ALA A 67 -1.36 -5.01 18.40
C ALA A 67 -2.71 -5.22 17.71
N TRP A 68 -2.77 -5.02 16.38
CA TRP A 68 -4.00 -5.08 15.59
C TRP A 68 -5.12 -4.20 16.17
N SER A 69 -4.76 -2.98 16.62
CA SER A 69 -5.69 -2.00 17.19
C SER A 69 -6.05 -0.92 16.18
N SER A 70 -7.27 -0.39 16.25
CA SER A 70 -7.64 0.76 15.41
C SER A 70 -6.99 2.05 15.94
N PRO A 71 -6.35 2.86 15.08
CA PRO A 71 -5.76 4.11 15.52
C PRO A 71 -6.83 5.11 15.99
N PRO A 72 -6.52 5.99 16.97
CA PRO A 72 -7.45 7.01 17.43
C PRO A 72 -7.93 7.91 16.28
N GLY A 73 -9.23 8.22 16.25
CA GLY A 73 -9.82 9.09 15.22
C GLY A 73 -9.92 8.47 13.82
N CYS A 74 -9.55 7.21 13.65
CA CYS A 74 -9.71 6.52 12.37
C CYS A 74 -11.20 6.28 12.06
N PRO A 75 -11.71 6.66 10.88
CA PRO A 75 -13.10 6.40 10.53
C PRO A 75 -13.42 4.90 10.50
N ASP A 76 -14.57 4.49 11.03
CA ASP A 76 -14.99 3.07 11.08
C ASP A 76 -14.99 2.40 9.71
N ALA A 77 -15.26 3.16 8.64
CA ALA A 77 -15.25 2.67 7.27
C ALA A 77 -13.85 2.32 6.74
N LEU A 78 -12.78 2.84 7.36
CA LEU A 78 -11.39 2.62 6.97
C LEU A 78 -10.77 1.51 7.84
N PRO A 79 -10.58 0.29 7.32
CA PRO A 79 -10.01 -0.84 8.06
C PRO A 79 -8.48 -0.73 8.20
N LEU A 80 -8.02 0.32 8.90
CA LEU A 80 -6.62 0.59 9.21
C LEU A 80 -6.34 0.14 10.65
N PHE A 81 -5.27 -0.64 10.82
CA PHE A 81 -4.88 -1.20 12.12
C PHE A 81 -3.41 -0.90 12.40
N LEU A 82 -3.11 -0.41 13.59
CA LEU A 82 -1.75 -0.30 14.13
C LEU A 82 -1.24 -1.72 14.47
N LEU A 83 -0.08 -2.07 13.94
CA LEU A 83 0.61 -3.32 14.23
C LEU A 83 1.71 -3.10 15.28
N HIS A 84 2.53 -2.08 15.08
CA HIS A 84 3.65 -1.74 15.94
C HIS A 84 3.93 -0.23 15.90
N GLU A 85 4.00 0.42 17.07
CA GLU A 85 4.32 1.85 17.18
C GLU A 85 5.83 2.06 17.31
N GLY A 86 6.38 3.08 16.66
CA GLY A 86 7.79 3.45 16.77
C GLY A 86 8.37 4.11 15.52
N ASP A 87 9.59 4.65 15.66
CA ASP A 87 10.32 5.19 14.51
C ASP A 87 10.86 4.07 13.62
N ILE A 88 10.17 3.89 12.49
CA ILE A 88 10.42 2.84 11.51
C ILE A 88 10.99 3.38 10.18
N ARG A 89 11.54 4.61 10.16
CA ARG A 89 12.08 5.23 8.93
C ARG A 89 13.24 4.44 8.33
N GLN A 90 14.19 4.04 9.18
CA GLN A 90 15.33 3.22 8.76
C GLN A 90 14.86 1.86 8.22
N LEU A 91 13.86 1.26 8.87
CA LEU A 91 13.29 -0.01 8.45
C LEU A 91 12.61 0.12 7.08
N ALA A 92 11.79 1.16 6.87
CA ALA A 92 11.11 1.42 5.61
C ALA A 92 12.10 1.63 4.44
N ALA A 93 13.18 2.38 4.67
CA ALA A 93 14.26 2.53 3.71
C ALA A 93 14.94 1.17 3.43
N GLN A 94 15.32 0.43 4.47
CA GLN A 94 16.00 -0.86 4.34
C GLN A 94 15.20 -1.86 3.50
N VAL A 95 13.92 -2.08 3.82
CA VAL A 95 13.08 -3.03 3.06
C VAL A 95 12.84 -2.57 1.62
N SER A 96 12.98 -1.28 1.34
CA SER A 96 12.82 -0.68 0.02
C SER A 96 14.17 -0.45 -0.68
N CYS A 97 15.09 -1.42 -0.61
CA CYS A 97 16.44 -1.34 -1.22
C CYS A 97 17.28 -0.13 -0.77
N HIS A 98 17.20 0.26 0.50
CA HIS A 98 17.89 1.43 1.07
C HIS A 98 17.56 2.76 0.36
N GLN A 99 16.37 2.87 -0.24
CA GLN A 99 15.94 4.10 -0.89
C GLN A 99 15.38 5.08 0.16
N ASP A 100 16.07 6.21 0.34
CA ASP A 100 15.70 7.24 1.32
C ASP A 100 14.26 7.74 1.15
N ILE A 101 13.75 7.78 -0.08
CA ILE A 101 12.36 8.17 -0.38
C ILE A 101 11.30 7.34 0.36
N ALA A 102 11.62 6.13 0.82
CA ALA A 102 10.71 5.35 1.65
C ALA A 102 10.66 5.91 3.08
N GLY A 103 11.81 6.14 3.71
CA GLY A 103 11.91 6.62 5.11
C GLY A 103 11.73 8.13 5.30
N ASP A 104 12.04 8.94 4.29
CA ASP A 104 11.93 10.42 4.34
C ASP A 104 10.55 10.94 3.97
N SER A 105 9.68 10.07 3.50
CA SER A 105 8.29 10.38 3.16
C SER A 105 7.41 10.68 4.38
N ALA A 106 6.15 11.07 4.11
CA ALA A 106 5.12 11.11 5.16
C ALA A 106 4.72 9.68 5.56
N PHE A 107 4.52 8.83 4.55
CA PHE A 107 4.40 7.39 4.71
C PHE A 107 4.87 6.68 3.44
N SER A 108 5.32 5.44 3.61
CA SER A 108 5.53 4.48 2.54
C SER A 108 4.68 3.24 2.78
N LEU A 109 4.55 2.37 1.78
CA LEU A 109 3.78 1.14 1.90
C LEU A 109 4.30 0.02 1.01
N GLY A 110 4.10 -1.21 1.47
CA GLY A 110 4.22 -2.43 0.69
C GLY A 110 2.84 -3.01 0.36
N MET A 111 2.65 -3.44 -0.88
CA MET A 111 1.42 -4.04 -1.38
C MET A 111 1.51 -5.56 -1.25
N ILE A 112 0.77 -6.09 -0.28
CA ILE A 112 0.78 -7.47 0.17
C ILE A 112 -0.37 -8.22 -0.51
N ALA A 113 -0.05 -9.18 -1.38
CA ALA A 113 -1.00 -9.96 -2.15
C ALA A 113 -1.34 -11.28 -1.46
N GLU A 114 -2.61 -11.70 -1.52
CA GLU A 114 -3.07 -13.07 -1.22
C GLU A 114 -2.63 -14.07 -2.30
N LEU A 115 -1.31 -14.25 -2.45
CA LEU A 115 -0.69 -14.95 -3.58
C LEU A 115 -1.24 -16.37 -3.75
N GLU A 116 -1.09 -17.22 -2.74
CA GLU A 116 -1.46 -18.63 -2.84
C GLU A 116 -2.95 -18.82 -3.11
N ALA A 117 -3.82 -18.11 -2.38
CA ALA A 117 -5.26 -18.19 -2.56
C ALA A 117 -5.69 -17.78 -3.97
N ALA A 118 -5.09 -16.70 -4.51
CA ALA A 118 -5.40 -16.21 -5.84
C ALA A 118 -4.94 -17.19 -6.94
N LEU A 119 -3.73 -17.74 -6.82
CA LEU A 119 -3.20 -18.70 -7.79
C LEU A 119 -3.92 -20.05 -7.77
N HIS A 120 -4.33 -20.53 -6.60
CA HIS A 120 -5.14 -21.75 -6.51
C HIS A 120 -6.54 -21.57 -7.11
N ARG A 121 -7.17 -20.42 -6.88
CA ARG A 121 -8.53 -20.14 -7.35
C ARG A 121 -8.58 -19.93 -8.86
N HIS A 122 -7.63 -19.18 -9.42
CA HIS A 122 -7.68 -18.72 -10.80
C HIS A 122 -6.68 -19.43 -11.71
N GLY A 123 -5.57 -19.92 -11.16
CA GLY A 123 -4.45 -20.51 -11.88
C GLY A 123 -3.22 -19.57 -11.94
N PRO A 124 -2.03 -20.09 -12.33
CA PRO A 124 -0.78 -19.34 -12.32
C PRO A 124 -0.78 -18.03 -13.14
N TRP A 125 -1.58 -17.96 -14.20
CA TRP A 125 -1.71 -16.75 -15.03
C TRP A 125 -2.23 -15.54 -14.26
N PHE A 126 -2.90 -15.75 -13.13
CA PHE A 126 -3.44 -14.69 -12.29
C PHE A 126 -2.34 -13.87 -11.58
N TYR A 127 -1.10 -14.37 -11.51
CA TYR A 127 0.03 -13.60 -11.00
C TYR A 127 0.15 -12.23 -11.69
N ARG A 128 -0.08 -12.18 -13.01
CA ARG A 128 -0.09 -10.91 -13.77
C ARG A 128 -1.24 -10.00 -13.35
N ARG A 129 -2.39 -10.54 -12.94
CA ARG A 129 -3.55 -9.77 -12.47
C ARG A 129 -3.30 -9.14 -11.10
N LEU A 130 -2.52 -9.80 -10.24
CA LEU A 130 -2.09 -9.19 -8.97
C LEU A 130 -1.33 -7.88 -9.22
N PHE A 131 -0.43 -7.86 -10.21
CA PHE A 131 0.27 -6.63 -10.62
C PHE A 131 -0.64 -5.57 -11.28
N TRP A 132 -1.74 -5.98 -11.90
CA TRP A 132 -2.71 -5.01 -12.43
C TRP A 132 -3.41 -4.29 -11.29
N GLU A 133 -3.75 -5.00 -10.23
CA GLU A 133 -4.35 -4.40 -9.04
C GLU A 133 -3.36 -3.50 -8.29
N THR A 134 -2.09 -3.90 -8.13
CA THR A 134 -1.06 -3.03 -7.53
C THR A 134 -0.85 -1.76 -8.36
N GLY A 135 -0.82 -1.88 -9.69
CA GLY A 135 -0.74 -0.73 -10.60
C GLY A 135 -1.94 0.20 -10.46
N LEU A 136 -3.15 -0.33 -10.32
CA LEU A 136 -4.35 0.48 -10.13
C LEU A 136 -4.33 1.23 -8.79
N ILE A 137 -3.94 0.55 -7.70
CA ILE A 137 -3.73 1.17 -6.39
C ILE A 137 -2.70 2.29 -6.50
N GLY A 138 -1.57 2.03 -7.15
CA GLY A 138 -0.51 3.02 -7.37
C GLY A 138 -1.02 4.25 -8.11
N GLN A 139 -1.80 4.08 -9.18
CA GLN A 139 -2.37 5.19 -9.93
C GLN A 139 -3.34 6.03 -9.10
N VAL A 140 -4.20 5.40 -8.28
CA VAL A 140 -5.06 6.12 -7.35
C VAL A 140 -4.22 6.92 -6.36
N LEU A 141 -3.15 6.33 -5.81
CA LEU A 141 -2.27 7.04 -4.87
C LEU A 141 -1.53 8.21 -5.51
N TYR A 142 -1.07 8.09 -6.77
CA TYR A 142 -0.49 9.20 -7.52
C TYR A 142 -1.47 10.38 -7.65
N LEU A 143 -2.70 10.12 -8.08
CA LEU A 143 -3.71 11.17 -8.28
C LEU A 143 -4.17 11.79 -6.96
N GLU A 144 -4.33 10.99 -5.92
CA GLU A 144 -4.72 11.47 -4.60
C GLU A 144 -3.63 12.27 -3.90
N ALA A 145 -2.35 11.91 -4.12
CA ALA A 145 -1.23 12.71 -3.66
C ALA A 145 -1.22 14.09 -4.33
N GLU A 146 -1.36 14.11 -5.66
CA GLU A 146 -1.43 15.37 -6.43
C GLU A 146 -2.59 16.25 -5.96
N ALA A 147 -3.79 15.66 -5.79
CA ALA A 147 -4.96 16.37 -5.31
C ALA A 147 -4.79 16.91 -3.87
N ALA A 148 -3.94 16.27 -3.05
CA ALA A 148 -3.60 16.71 -1.71
C ALA A 148 -2.41 17.70 -1.66
N GLY A 149 -1.85 18.08 -2.82
CA GLY A 149 -0.72 19.02 -2.91
C GLY A 149 0.63 18.41 -2.51
N VAL A 150 0.72 17.08 -2.45
CA VAL A 150 1.96 16.34 -2.18
C VAL A 150 2.36 15.52 -3.40
N ARG A 151 3.49 14.81 -3.33
CA ARG A 151 3.90 13.88 -4.39
C ARG A 151 3.90 12.46 -3.90
N ALA A 152 3.85 11.58 -4.86
CA ALA A 152 3.85 10.16 -4.70
C ALA A 152 4.83 9.57 -5.70
N THR A 153 5.42 8.41 -5.37
CA THR A 153 6.11 7.62 -6.37
C THR A 153 6.06 6.14 -6.02
N GLY A 154 5.95 5.30 -7.04
CA GLY A 154 6.09 3.87 -6.93
C GLY A 154 7.55 3.47 -6.70
N ILE A 155 7.74 2.35 -6.01
CA ILE A 155 9.03 1.77 -5.69
C ILE A 155 9.04 0.34 -6.21
N GLY A 156 9.81 0.12 -7.28
CA GLY A 156 9.96 -1.20 -7.90
C GLY A 156 11.03 -2.09 -7.27
N CYS A 157 12.02 -1.51 -6.58
CA CYS A 157 13.04 -2.27 -5.85
C CYS A 157 12.70 -2.34 -4.36
N PHE A 158 12.54 -3.55 -3.86
CA PHE A 158 12.41 -3.86 -2.44
C PHE A 158 12.99 -5.26 -2.20
N PHE A 159 13.22 -5.61 -0.94
CA PHE A 159 13.67 -6.94 -0.56
C PHE A 159 12.50 -7.73 0.03
N ASP A 160 11.98 -8.70 -0.74
CA ASP A 160 10.83 -9.53 -0.38
C ASP A 160 11.01 -10.21 0.98
N ASP A 161 12.14 -10.91 1.18
CA ASP A 161 12.42 -11.66 2.42
C ASP A 161 12.45 -10.75 3.66
N PRO A 162 13.16 -9.60 3.67
CA PRO A 162 13.03 -8.60 4.74
C PRO A 162 11.61 -8.10 4.98
N VAL A 163 10.80 -7.84 3.94
CA VAL A 163 9.39 -7.46 4.13
C VAL A 163 8.62 -8.57 4.84
N HIS A 164 8.83 -9.82 4.43
CA HIS A 164 8.21 -10.98 5.04
C HIS A 164 8.64 -11.14 6.50
N GLN A 165 9.93 -10.99 6.81
CA GLN A 165 10.46 -11.03 8.17
C GLN A 165 9.87 -9.94 9.06
N VAL A 166 9.75 -8.70 8.54
CA VAL A 166 9.14 -7.59 9.28
C VAL A 166 7.69 -7.86 9.62
N LEU A 167 6.92 -8.39 8.68
CA LEU A 167 5.49 -8.67 8.87
C LEU A 167 5.22 -10.00 9.57
N GLY A 168 6.21 -10.90 9.63
CA GLY A 168 6.05 -12.26 10.13
C GLY A 168 5.37 -13.20 9.14
N LEU A 169 5.31 -12.82 7.85
CA LEU A 169 4.71 -13.63 6.81
C LEU A 169 5.59 -14.86 6.55
N ASN A 170 5.00 -16.03 6.75
CA ASN A 170 5.64 -17.30 6.45
C ASN A 170 5.02 -17.90 5.19
N HIS A 171 5.84 -18.62 4.41
CA HIS A 171 5.43 -19.31 3.19
C HIS A 171 4.89 -18.38 2.09
N THR A 172 4.07 -18.93 1.20
CA THR A 172 3.57 -18.29 -0.02
C THR A 172 2.13 -17.77 0.11
N ALA A 173 1.54 -17.85 1.30
CA ALA A 173 0.16 -17.39 1.52
C ALA A 173 -0.01 -15.91 1.14
N PHE A 174 0.96 -15.09 1.53
CA PHE A 174 1.05 -13.67 1.18
C PHE A 174 2.39 -13.34 0.54
N GLN A 175 2.41 -12.35 -0.36
CA GLN A 175 3.62 -11.90 -1.05
C GLN A 175 3.66 -10.38 -1.19
N SER A 176 4.81 -9.75 -0.93
CA SER A 176 5.03 -8.36 -1.32
C SER A 176 5.23 -8.25 -2.84
N LEU A 177 4.45 -7.42 -3.52
CA LEU A 177 4.52 -7.29 -4.99
C LEU A 177 4.94 -5.91 -5.48
N TYR A 178 4.66 -4.86 -4.73
CA TYR A 178 4.99 -3.50 -5.14
C TYR A 178 5.04 -2.55 -3.95
N HIS A 179 5.96 -1.60 -3.95
CA HIS A 179 6.06 -0.61 -2.90
C HIS A 179 5.67 0.78 -3.44
N PHE A 180 5.31 1.68 -2.55
CA PHE A 180 4.89 3.02 -2.89
C PHE A 180 5.23 3.99 -1.77
N THR A 181 5.47 5.25 -2.09
CA THR A 181 5.77 6.28 -1.09
C THR A 181 5.04 7.59 -1.40
N THR A 182 4.71 8.35 -0.36
CA THR A 182 4.01 9.63 -0.48
C THR A 182 4.55 10.63 0.54
N GLY A 183 4.89 11.83 0.07
CA GLY A 183 5.45 12.88 0.91
C GLY A 183 5.57 14.23 0.20
N GLY A 184 6.06 15.23 0.93
CA GLY A 184 6.42 16.51 0.35
C GLY A 184 7.52 16.35 -0.70
N HIS A 185 7.46 17.16 -1.75
CA HIS A 185 8.53 17.23 -2.74
C HIS A 185 9.47 18.37 -2.42
N VAL A 186 10.71 18.22 -2.87
CA VAL A 186 11.69 19.29 -2.95
C VAL A 186 11.87 19.58 -4.43
N ASP A 187 11.57 20.81 -4.83
CA ASP A 187 11.85 21.24 -6.19
C ASP A 187 13.36 21.24 -6.43
N ASP A 188 13.80 20.51 -7.44
CA ASP A 188 15.19 20.53 -7.88
C ASP A 188 15.35 21.63 -8.93
N PRO A 189 15.97 22.78 -8.59
CA PRO A 189 16.09 23.91 -9.50
C PRO A 189 16.98 23.60 -10.72
N ARG A 190 17.66 22.45 -10.75
CA ARG A 190 18.44 21.98 -11.90
C ARG A 190 17.54 21.39 -12.99
N LEU A 191 16.30 21.00 -12.66
CA LEU A 191 15.35 20.43 -13.61
C LEU A 191 14.58 21.55 -14.33
N THR A 192 14.54 21.49 -15.66
CA THR A 192 13.75 22.42 -16.48
C THR A 192 12.42 21.76 -16.83
N THR A 193 11.31 22.42 -16.48
CA THR A 193 9.98 22.01 -16.93
C THR A 193 9.62 22.79 -18.19
N LEU A 194 9.47 22.09 -19.31
CA LEU A 194 8.95 22.66 -20.55
C LEU A 194 7.45 22.35 -20.67
N PRO A 195 6.67 23.18 -21.39
CA PRO A 195 5.28 22.83 -21.70
C PRO A 195 5.21 21.45 -22.37
N PRO A 196 4.25 20.58 -22.00
CA PRO A 196 4.15 19.21 -22.53
C PRO A 196 4.01 19.16 -24.05
N TYR A 197 3.53 20.26 -24.65
CA TYR A 197 3.45 20.50 -26.09
C TYR A 197 3.77 21.97 -26.36
N GLY A 198 5.05 22.35 -26.37
CA GLY A 198 5.45 23.69 -26.82
C GLY A 198 5.03 23.93 -28.27
N GLN A 199 4.56 25.14 -28.59
CA GLN A 199 4.37 25.52 -30.00
C GLN A 199 5.76 25.52 -30.67
N GLN A 200 5.92 24.65 -31.67
CA GLN A 200 7.06 24.71 -32.59
C GLN A 200 6.89 25.89 -33.55
#